data_AF-A0A5E6MGQ3-F1
#
_entry.id   AF-A0A5E6MGQ3-F1
#
_cell.length_a   1.000
_cell.length_b   1.000
_cell.length_c   1.000
_cell.angle_alpha   90.00
_cell.angle_beta   90.00
_cell.angle_gamma   90.00
#
_symmetry.space_group_name_H-M   'P 1'
#
loop_
_entity.id
_entity.type
_entity.pdbx_description
1 polymer ?
#
loop_
_entity_poly.entity_id
_entity_poly.type
_entity_poly.pdbx_seq_one_letter_code
_entity_poly.pdbx_strand_id
1 'polypeptide(L)'
;MEQLRYAAAMGADRLVWIDGPAESELLLTARVLAAFWGEVKPELTILGKQAIDDDYNQTGQMMAALLNLPQATFVSKPELVDGRCLCSRETDGGLEQIDLGPPSGGRHYRSAHR
;
A
#
# COMPACT_ATOMS: atom_id res chain seq x y z
N MET A 1 -15.11 9.08 11.24
CA MET A 1 -14.74 8.65 12.62
C MET A 1 -14.94 7.16 12.87
N GLU A 2 -16.03 6.52 12.41
CA GLU A 2 -16.29 5.10 12.68
C GLU A 2 -15.15 4.16 12.21
N GLN A 3 -14.65 4.34 11.00
CA GLN A 3 -13.55 3.53 10.45
C GLN A 3 -12.27 3.56 11.32
N LEU A 4 -11.91 4.74 11.84
CA LEU A 4 -10.77 4.87 12.75
C LEU A 4 -11.02 4.19 14.10
N ARG A 5 -12.26 4.22 14.61
CA ARG A 5 -12.62 3.50 15.85
C ARG A 5 -12.52 1.99 15.67
N TYR A 6 -12.91 1.48 14.50
CA TYR A 6 -12.73 0.07 14.17
C TYR A 6 -11.24 -0.31 14.12
N ALA A 7 -10.41 0.51 13.48
CA ALA A 7 -8.95 0.31 13.50
C ALA A 7 -8.36 0.32 14.92
N ALA A 8 -8.80 1.25 15.78
CA ALA A 8 -8.41 1.25 17.20
C ALA A 8 -8.82 -0.06 17.91
N ALA A 9 -10.05 -0.53 17.69
CA ALA A 9 -10.53 -1.77 18.29
C ALA A 9 -9.76 -3.01 17.81
N MET A 10 -9.20 -2.97 16.59
CA MET A 10 -8.30 -4.00 16.07
C MET A 10 -6.85 -3.89 16.59
N GLY A 11 -6.53 -2.86 17.38
CA GLY A 11 -5.22 -2.70 18.00
C GLY A 11 -4.28 -1.71 17.30
N ALA A 12 -4.79 -0.80 16.47
CA ALA A 12 -3.95 0.25 15.91
C ALA A 12 -3.42 1.18 17.02
N ASP A 13 -2.09 1.35 17.10
CA ASP A 13 -1.43 2.17 18.13
C ASP A 13 -1.68 3.67 17.96
N ARG A 14 -1.80 4.13 16.71
CA ARG A 14 -1.99 5.54 16.35
C ARG A 14 -2.98 5.67 15.22
N LEU A 15 -3.84 6.67 15.32
CA LEU A 15 -4.84 6.99 14.33
C LEU A 15 -4.65 8.43 13.88
N VAL A 16 -4.66 8.65 12.56
CA VAL A 16 -4.58 9.98 11.96
C VAL A 16 -5.81 10.19 11.11
N TRP A 17 -6.50 11.31 11.35
CA TRP A 17 -7.58 11.79 10.49
C TRP A 17 -7.04 12.95 9.67
N ILE A 18 -6.96 12.76 8.36
CA ILE A 18 -6.64 13.85 7.43
C ILE A 18 -7.96 14.34 6.86
N ASP A 19 -8.32 15.57 7.24
CA ASP A 19 -9.55 16.19 6.75
C ASP A 19 -9.34 16.73 5.33
N GLY A 20 -10.38 16.62 4.51
CA GLY A 20 -10.31 16.90 3.08
C GLY A 20 -11.69 17.14 2.46
N PRO A 21 -11.74 17.52 1.17
CA PRO A 21 -13.01 17.70 0.48
C PRO A 21 -13.81 16.38 0.44
N ALA A 22 -15.14 16.49 0.46
CA ALA A 22 -16.04 15.34 0.47
C ALA A 22 -15.87 14.45 -0.78
N GLU A 23 -15.55 15.07 -1.91
CA GLU A 23 -15.12 14.38 -3.12
C GLU A 23 -13.65 14.75 -3.37
N SER A 24 -12.82 13.73 -3.50
CA SER A 24 -11.40 13.91 -3.76
C SER A 24 -11.03 13.22 -5.06
N GLU A 25 -10.27 13.92 -5.89
CA GLU A 25 -9.66 13.29 -7.06
C GLU A 25 -8.60 12.28 -6.59
N LEU A 26 -8.51 11.14 -7.28
CA LEU A 26 -7.57 10.04 -6.96
C LEU A 26 -6.12 10.52 -6.77
N LEU A 27 -5.66 11.40 -7.67
CA LEU A 27 -4.30 11.93 -7.60
C LEU A 27 -4.10 12.84 -6.37
N LEU A 28 -5.13 13.58 -5.96
CA LEU A 28 -5.07 14.40 -4.75
C LEU A 28 -4.91 13.48 -3.52
N THR A 29 -5.72 12.42 -3.43
CA THR A 29 -5.64 11.43 -2.35
C THR A 29 -4.26 10.78 -2.30
N ALA A 30 -3.73 10.34 -3.44
CA ALA A 30 -2.38 9.78 -3.53
C ALA A 30 -1.29 10.77 -3.08
N ARG A 31 -1.41 12.06 -3.44
CA ARG A 31 -0.47 13.11 -3.03
C ARG A 31 -0.51 13.40 -1.54
N VAL A 32 -1.70 13.44 -0.94
CA VAL A 32 -1.88 13.64 0.50
C VAL A 32 -1.26 12.48 1.28
N LEU A 33 -1.54 11.24 0.87
CA LEU A 33 -0.95 10.05 1.49
C LEU A 33 0.57 10.02 1.30
N ALA A 34 1.08 10.41 0.14
CA ALA A 34 2.52 10.51 -0.10
C ALA A 34 3.20 11.57 0.77
N ALA A 35 2.56 12.73 0.97
CA ALA A 35 3.06 13.77 1.87
C ALA A 35 3.12 13.27 3.32
N PHE A 36 2.04 12.64 3.79
CA PHE A 36 1.99 12.05 5.14
C PHE A 36 3.01 10.92 5.33
N TRP A 37 3.17 10.06 4.31
CA TRP A 37 4.22 9.04 4.32
C TRP A 37 5.62 9.67 4.46
N GLY A 38 5.87 10.82 3.82
CA GLY A 38 7.15 11.54 3.95
C GLY A 38 7.46 12.01 5.37
N GLU A 39 6.44 12.24 6.20
CA GLU A 39 6.58 12.62 7.61
C GLU A 39 6.81 11.40 8.52
N VAL A 40 6.07 10.31 8.27
CA VAL A 40 6.10 9.09 9.11
C VAL A 40 7.24 8.16 8.72
N LYS A 41 7.55 8.06 7.43
CA LYS A 41 8.53 7.15 6.80
C LYS A 41 8.41 5.71 7.30
N PRO A 42 7.23 5.08 7.18
CA PRO A 42 7.03 3.72 7.66
C PRO A 42 7.86 2.70 6.85
N GLU A 43 8.22 1.61 7.50
CA GLU A 43 8.96 0.50 6.87
C GLU A 43 8.06 -0.34 5.94
N LEU A 44 6.75 -0.36 6.20
CA LEU A 44 5.76 -1.02 5.35
C LEU A 44 4.50 -0.14 5.27
N THR A 45 3.91 -0.07 4.08
CA THR A 45 2.62 0.59 3.87
C THR A 45 1.66 -0.42 3.26
N ILE A 46 0.51 -0.61 3.89
CA ILE A 46 -0.57 -1.47 3.40
C ILE A 46 -1.76 -0.59 3.03
N LEU A 47 -2.26 -0.75 1.82
CA LEU A 47 -3.49 -0.14 1.35
C LEU A 47 -4.44 -1.23 0.87
N GLY A 48 -5.75 -0.95 0.89
CA GLY A 48 -6.72 -1.77 0.20
C GLY A 48 -6.47 -1.78 -1.31
N LYS A 49 -6.87 -2.87 -1.98
CA LYS A 49 -6.76 -3.02 -3.44
C LYS A 49 -7.56 -1.95 -4.19
N GLN A 50 -8.82 -1.79 -3.81
CA GLN A 50 -9.75 -0.84 -4.41
C GLN A 50 -10.74 -0.40 -3.35
N ALA A 51 -11.16 0.86 -3.40
CA ALA A 51 -12.33 1.29 -2.65
C ALA A 51 -13.59 0.82 -3.39
N ILE A 52 -14.63 0.44 -2.65
CA ILE A 52 -15.87 -0.07 -3.27
C ILE A 52 -16.70 1.08 -3.88
N ASP A 53 -16.49 2.30 -3.40
CA ASP A 53 -17.31 3.45 -3.80
C ASP A 53 -17.03 3.93 -5.22
N ASP A 54 -15.75 3.95 -5.62
CA ASP A 54 -15.28 4.41 -6.93
C ASP A 54 -14.72 3.29 -7.81
N ASP A 55 -14.51 2.10 -7.22
CA ASP A 55 -13.96 0.88 -7.83
C ASP A 55 -12.61 1.09 -8.53
N TYR A 56 -11.85 2.08 -8.08
CA TYR A 56 -10.54 2.40 -8.63
C TYR A 56 -9.42 1.70 -7.84
N ASN A 57 -8.59 0.96 -8.57
CA ASN A 57 -7.36 0.37 -8.09
C ASN A 57 -6.18 1.22 -8.58
N GLN A 58 -6.06 2.44 -8.03
CA GLN A 58 -5.07 3.42 -8.51
C GLN A 58 -4.35 4.18 -7.40
N THR A 59 -5.01 4.47 -6.27
CA THR A 59 -4.44 5.29 -5.18
C THR A 59 -3.10 4.76 -4.68
N GLY A 60 -3.02 3.45 -4.39
CA GLY A 60 -1.79 2.81 -3.94
C GLY A 60 -0.67 2.86 -4.98
N GLN A 61 -0.98 2.55 -6.25
CA GLN A 61 0.04 2.59 -7.31
C GLN A 61 0.53 4.01 -7.60
N MET A 62 -0.36 5.00 -7.58
CA MET A 62 0.00 6.41 -7.75
C MET A 62 0.88 6.90 -6.61
N MET A 63 0.53 6.59 -5.36
CA MET A 63 1.35 6.93 -4.18
C MET A 63 2.74 6.31 -4.27
N ALA A 64 2.85 5.02 -4.61
CA ALA A 64 4.13 4.35 -4.78
C ALA A 64 4.99 4.99 -5.89
N ALA A 65 4.36 5.37 -7.01
CA ALA A 65 5.05 6.07 -8.10
C ALA A 65 5.54 7.47 -7.69
N LEU A 66 4.72 8.25 -6.98
CA LEU A 66 5.08 9.58 -6.47
C LEU A 66 6.29 9.53 -5.52
N LEU A 67 6.40 8.48 -4.72
CA LEU A 67 7.48 8.26 -3.76
C LEU A 67 8.66 7.46 -4.32
N ASN A 68 8.56 7.00 -5.58
CA ASN A 68 9.52 6.08 -6.20
C ASN A 68 9.80 4.82 -5.34
N LEU A 69 8.74 4.26 -4.75
CA LEU A 69 8.78 3.06 -3.92
C LEU A 69 8.49 1.79 -4.74
N PRO A 70 9.06 0.63 -4.36
CA PRO A 70 8.59 -0.66 -4.86
C PRO A 70 7.16 -0.93 -4.38
N GLN A 71 6.40 -1.70 -5.16
CA GLN A 71 5.03 -2.09 -4.80
C GLN A 71 4.69 -3.50 -5.29
N ALA A 72 3.78 -4.16 -4.59
CA ALA A 72 3.07 -5.34 -5.05
C ALA A 72 1.56 -5.10 -4.88
N THR A 73 0.81 -5.24 -5.96
CA THR A 73 -0.66 -5.13 -5.97
C THR A 73 -1.30 -6.51 -5.87
N PHE A 74 -2.58 -6.58 -5.53
CA PHE A 74 -3.34 -7.86 -5.45
C PHE A 74 -2.66 -8.93 -4.59
N VAL A 75 -2.03 -8.52 -3.49
CA VAL A 75 -1.26 -9.41 -2.62
C VAL A 75 -2.20 -10.24 -1.75
N SER A 76 -1.98 -11.55 -1.77
CA SER A 76 -2.44 -12.50 -0.76
C SER A 76 -1.25 -12.95 0.08
N LYS A 77 -1.44 -13.06 1.41
CA LYS A 77 -0.45 -13.59 2.35
C LYS A 77 0.94 -12.90 2.28
N PRO A 78 1.05 -11.61 2.64
CA PRO A 78 2.36 -10.98 2.79
C PRO A 78 3.11 -11.58 3.99
N GLU A 79 4.39 -11.90 3.81
CA GLU A 79 5.28 -12.40 4.86
C GLU A 79 6.49 -11.47 5.01
N LEU A 80 6.72 -10.99 6.23
CA LEU A 80 7.88 -10.17 6.55
C LEU A 80 9.05 -11.07 7.00
N VAL A 81 10.15 -11.05 6.24
CA VAL A 81 11.34 -11.86 6.50
C VAL A 81 12.58 -10.98 6.30
N ASP A 82 13.42 -10.86 7.33
CA ASP A 82 14.70 -10.13 7.29
C ASP A 82 14.62 -8.71 6.68
N GLY A 83 13.57 -7.96 7.02
CA GLY A 83 13.35 -6.59 6.51
C GLY A 83 12.85 -6.53 5.05
N ARG A 84 12.37 -7.65 4.52
CA ARG A 84 11.79 -7.80 3.17
C ARG A 84 10.34 -8.23 3.29
N CYS A 85 9.55 -7.93 2.27
CA CYS A 85 8.17 -8.40 2.19
C CYS A 85 8.04 -9.38 1.02
N LEU A 86 7.90 -10.67 1.35
CA LEU A 86 7.63 -11.72 0.38
C LEU A 86 6.11 -11.82 0.21
N CYS A 87 5.65 -11.71 -1.03
CA CYS A 87 4.25 -11.59 -1.36
C CYS A 87 3.87 -12.62 -2.43
N SER A 88 2.72 -13.28 -2.24
CA SER A 88 2.02 -13.93 -3.35
C SER A 88 1.05 -12.91 -3.95
N ARG A 89 1.16 -12.59 -5.24
CA ARG A 89 0.23 -11.71 -5.95
C ARG A 89 -0.65 -12.52 -6.87
N GLU A 90 -1.93 -12.17 -6.93
CA GLU A 90 -2.86 -12.69 -7.92
C GLU A 90 -2.70 -11.98 -9.26
N THR A 91 -2.70 -12.77 -10.33
CA THR A 91 -2.69 -12.37 -11.73
C THR A 91 -3.71 -13.19 -12.49
N ASP A 92 -4.03 -12.80 -13.73
CA ASP A 92 -4.93 -13.59 -14.58
C ASP A 92 -4.37 -14.99 -14.88
N GLY A 93 -3.04 -15.17 -14.76
CA GLY A 93 -2.35 -16.46 -14.93
C GLY A 93 -2.22 -17.29 -13.64
N GLY A 94 -2.78 -16.83 -12.51
CA GLY A 94 -2.63 -17.46 -11.20
C GLY A 94 -1.75 -16.66 -10.24
N LEU A 95 -1.00 -17.35 -9.39
CA LEU A 95 -0.19 -16.71 -8.34
C LEU A 95 1.25 -16.45 -8.81
N GLU A 96 1.72 -15.22 -8.59
CA GLU A 96 3.09 -14.78 -8.85
C GLU A 96 3.79 -14.47 -7.51
N GLN A 97 4.99 -15.01 -7.30
CA GLN A 97 5.80 -14.67 -6.13
C GLN A 97 6.60 -13.38 -6.39
N ILE A 98 6.46 -12.41 -5.49
CA ILE A 98 7.15 -11.14 -5.51
C ILE A 98 7.94 -10.96 -4.22
N ASP A 99 9.18 -10.53 -4.36
CA ASP A 99 10.05 -10.14 -3.27
C ASP A 99 10.24 -8.63 -3.29
N LEU A 100 9.57 -7.94 -2.37
CA LEU A 100 9.79 -6.52 -2.13
C LEU A 100 10.99 -6.39 -1.20
N GLY A 101 12.11 -5.94 -1.78
CA GLY A 101 13.30 -5.55 -1.03
C GLY A 101 13.02 -4.46 0.01
N PRO A 102 13.99 -4.15 0.87
CA PRO A 102 13.81 -3.13 1.90
C PRO A 102 13.43 -1.78 1.28
N PRO A 103 12.65 -0.92 1.97
CA PRO A 103 12.13 0.34 1.43
C PRO A 103 13.19 1.30 0.88
N SER A 104 14.41 1.21 1.41
CA SER A 104 15.57 2.03 1.03
C SER A 104 16.46 1.41 -0.06
N GLY A 105 16.17 0.17 -0.49
CA GLY A 105 16.92 -0.56 -1.52
C GLY A 105 16.21 -0.56 -2.86
N GLY A 106 16.82 0.04 -3.89
CA GLY A 106 16.24 0.23 -5.21
C GLY A 106 15.69 -1.02 -5.91
N ARG A 107 14.72 -0.77 -6.80
CA ARG A 107 14.02 -1.70 -7.72
C ARG A 107 14.59 -3.11 -7.82
N HIS A 108 13.98 -4.08 -7.15
CA HIS A 108 14.11 -5.49 -7.52
C HIS A 108 12.73 -6.13 -7.66
N TYR A 109 12.28 -6.25 -8.91
CA TYR A 109 11.21 -7.15 -9.31
C TYR A 109 11.88 -8.42 -9.84
N ARG A 110 11.80 -9.52 -9.10
CA ARG A 110 12.09 -10.86 -9.65
C ARG A 110 10.81 -11.66 -9.58
N SER A 111 10.12 -11.72 -10.72
CA SER A 111 9.11 -12.74 -10.93
C SER A 111 9.81 -14.10 -10.95
N ALA A 112 9.59 -14.92 -9.93
CA ALA A 112 9.96 -16.32 -9.98
C ALA A 112 8.80 -17.09 -10.61
N HIS A 113 8.80 -17.25 -11.93
CA HIS A 113 7.93 -18.22 -12.59
C HIS A 113 8.40 -19.64 -12.22
N ARG A 114 7.50 -20.45 -11.67
CA ARG A 114 7.56 -21.90 -11.74
C ARG A 114 6.39 -22.39 -12.58
#